data_AF-A0A7K2LYK5-F1
#
_entry.id   AF-A0A7K2LYK5-F1
#
_cell.length_a   1.000
_cell.length_b   1.000
_cell.length_c   1.000
_cell.angle_alpha   90.00
_cell.angle_beta   90.00
_cell.angle_gamma   90.00
#
_symmetry.space_group_name_H-M   'P 1'
#
loop_
_entity.id
_entity.type
_entity.pdbx_description
1 polymer ?
#
loop_
_entity_poly.entity_id
_entity_poly.type
_entity_poly.pdbx_seq_one_letter_code
_entity_poly.pdbx_strand_id
1 'polypeptide(L)'
;MRLHRLEITAFGPFGSRQCVDFDALSAAGLFLLHGPTGAGKTSVLDAVCYALYGSVPGARQSGQGATLRSDHADAATRTEVTLDLTVAGRRLEITRQPPWERPKRRGKGTTMDKAQTWLREYDATAGAWKDLSRSHQEIGEEITQLLGMSREQFCQVVLLPQGDFARFLRADAEARGKLLGRLFDTRRFAEVERRLAERRRATEAQVREGDAALLADAHRMQQAAG
;
A
#
# COMPACT_ATOMS: atom_id res chain seq x y z
N MET A 1 5.09 -8.95 -8.69
CA MET A 1 5.36 -7.54 -9.06
C MET A 1 6.81 -7.44 -9.49
N ARG A 2 7.13 -6.69 -10.56
CA ARG A 2 8.49 -6.39 -11.02
C ARG A 2 8.59 -4.91 -11.32
N LEU A 3 9.61 -4.24 -10.82
CA LEU A 3 9.91 -2.84 -11.17
C LEU A 3 10.81 -2.82 -12.41
N HIS A 4 10.53 -1.93 -13.35
CA HIS A 4 11.33 -1.77 -14.57
C HIS A 4 12.16 -0.49 -14.51
N ARG A 5 11.51 0.64 -14.23
CA ARG A 5 12.16 1.95 -14.20
C ARG A 5 11.49 2.87 -13.19
N LEU A 6 12.29 3.66 -12.50
CA LEU A 6 11.83 4.73 -11.61
C LEU A 6 12.51 6.03 -11.99
N GLU A 7 11.72 7.07 -12.14
CA GLU A 7 12.21 8.43 -12.35
C GLU A 7 11.74 9.34 -11.24
N ILE A 8 12.67 10.13 -10.72
CA ILE A 8 12.48 10.97 -9.55
C ILE A 8 12.98 12.35 -9.89
N THR A 9 12.14 13.37 -9.75
CA THR A 9 12.52 14.78 -9.95
C THR A 9 12.07 15.62 -8.77
N ALA A 10 12.97 16.46 -8.26
CA ALA A 10 12.69 17.39 -7.16
C ALA A 10 12.04 16.71 -5.93
N PHE A 11 12.53 15.53 -5.53
CA PHE A 11 11.97 14.70 -4.46
C PHE A 11 13.04 14.26 -3.46
N GLY A 12 12.78 14.45 -2.16
CA GLY A 12 13.75 14.12 -1.10
C GLY A 12 15.06 14.91 -1.28
N PRO A 13 16.25 14.27 -1.30
CA PRO A 13 17.51 14.97 -1.55
C PRO A 13 17.79 15.21 -3.04
N PHE A 14 16.95 14.70 -3.95
CA PHE A 14 17.19 14.77 -5.39
C PHE A 14 16.60 16.05 -5.98
N GLY A 15 17.43 17.07 -6.19
CA GLY A 15 17.03 18.32 -6.82
C GLY A 15 16.78 18.19 -8.33
N SER A 16 17.61 17.41 -9.02
CA SER A 16 17.53 17.11 -10.46
C SER A 16 16.84 15.77 -10.72
N ARG A 17 16.53 15.52 -12.00
CA ARG A 17 15.97 14.24 -12.45
C ARG A 17 16.99 13.11 -12.26
N GLN A 18 16.58 12.07 -11.55
CA GLN A 18 17.30 10.82 -11.38
C GLN A 18 16.50 9.68 -12.04
N CYS A 19 17.19 8.77 -12.72
CA CYS A 19 16.58 7.60 -13.35
C CYS A 19 17.25 6.34 -12.82
N VAL A 20 16.46 5.41 -12.33
CA VAL A 20 16.89 4.09 -11.87
C VAL A 20 16.30 3.05 -12.82
N ASP A 21 17.18 2.36 -13.54
CA ASP A 21 16.83 1.23 -14.39
C ASP A 21 16.93 -0.06 -13.56
N PHE A 22 15.79 -0.58 -13.12
CA PHE A 22 15.74 -1.81 -12.35
C PHE A 22 15.93 -3.06 -13.21
N ASP A 23 15.64 -3.01 -14.50
CA ASP A 23 15.89 -4.15 -15.38
C ASP A 23 17.40 -4.37 -15.56
N ALA A 24 18.17 -3.29 -15.75
CA ALA A 24 19.63 -3.36 -15.78
C ALA A 24 20.23 -3.83 -14.45
N LEU A 25 19.73 -3.31 -13.33
CA LEU A 25 20.22 -3.68 -11.98
C LEU A 25 19.86 -5.12 -11.59
N SER A 26 18.66 -5.58 -11.97
CA SER A 26 18.16 -6.92 -11.61
C SER A 26 18.61 -8.03 -12.56
N ALA A 27 19.34 -7.71 -13.62
CA ALA A 27 19.90 -8.70 -14.55
C ALA A 27 20.74 -9.78 -13.83
N ALA A 28 21.43 -9.41 -12.76
CA ALA A 28 22.23 -10.31 -11.90
C ALA A 28 21.42 -10.94 -10.73
N GLY A 29 20.12 -10.70 -10.64
CA GLY A 29 19.22 -11.20 -9.60
C GLY A 29 19.27 -10.45 -8.25
N LEU A 30 20.42 -9.87 -7.89
CA LEU A 30 20.60 -9.05 -6.68
C LEU A 30 21.38 -7.78 -7.03
N PHE A 31 20.97 -6.64 -6.47
CA PHE A 31 21.72 -5.39 -6.55
C PHE A 31 21.80 -4.70 -5.18
N LEU A 32 22.82 -3.85 -5.02
CA LEU A 32 23.08 -3.09 -3.81
C LEU A 32 22.96 -1.59 -4.08
N LEU A 33 22.08 -0.93 -3.32
CA LEU A 33 22.07 0.53 -3.22
C LEU A 33 23.07 0.96 -2.14
N HIS A 34 24.28 1.36 -2.54
CA HIS A 34 25.32 1.82 -1.63
C HIS A 34 25.49 3.35 -1.71
N GLY A 35 25.88 3.97 -0.58
CA GLY A 35 26.20 5.39 -0.50
C GLY A 35 26.24 5.86 0.95
N PRO A 36 26.75 7.07 1.24
CA PRO A 36 26.77 7.61 2.60
C PRO A 36 25.36 7.83 3.15
N THR A 37 25.23 7.93 4.48
CA THR A 37 23.98 8.34 5.12
C THR A 37 23.56 9.72 4.57
N GLY A 38 22.28 9.88 4.24
CA GLY A 38 21.78 11.10 3.60
C GLY A 38 21.86 11.14 2.07
N ALA A 39 22.53 10.18 1.41
CA ALA A 39 22.64 10.12 -0.06
C ALA A 39 21.32 9.80 -0.81
N GLY A 40 20.18 9.69 -0.11
CA GLY A 40 18.89 9.44 -0.74
C GLY A 40 18.54 7.97 -1.01
N LYS A 41 19.30 7.01 -0.49
CA LYS A 41 18.97 5.57 -0.60
C LYS A 41 17.54 5.25 -0.17
N THR A 42 17.16 5.73 1.02
CA THR A 42 15.79 5.60 1.54
C THR A 42 14.79 6.37 0.68
N SER A 43 15.18 7.51 0.11
CA SER A 43 14.32 8.32 -0.75
C SER A 43 13.97 7.64 -2.08
N VAL A 44 14.87 6.82 -2.64
CA VAL A 44 14.54 5.96 -3.79
C VAL A 44 13.44 4.97 -3.43
N LEU A 45 13.54 4.34 -2.27
CA LEU A 45 12.53 3.42 -1.74
C LEU A 45 11.20 4.13 -1.42
N ASP A 46 11.26 5.31 -0.82
CA ASP A 46 10.11 6.16 -0.56
C ASP A 46 9.40 6.57 -1.86
N ALA A 47 10.15 6.85 -2.93
CA ALA A 47 9.59 7.21 -4.23
C ALA A 47 8.80 6.04 -4.86
N VAL A 48 9.28 4.79 -4.72
CA VAL A 48 8.51 3.60 -5.14
C VAL A 48 7.19 3.53 -4.37
N CYS A 49 7.23 3.66 -3.04
CA CYS A 49 6.01 3.64 -2.22
C CYS A 49 5.06 4.79 -2.57
N TYR A 50 5.60 6.00 -2.81
CA TYR A 50 4.81 7.16 -3.20
C TYR A 50 4.14 6.94 -4.56
N ALA A 51 4.84 6.42 -5.56
CA ALA A 51 4.26 6.12 -6.87
C ALA A 51 3.09 5.12 -6.76
N LEU A 52 3.25 4.06 -5.97
CA LEU A 52 2.20 3.04 -5.79
C LEU A 52 1.00 3.58 -4.98
N TYR A 53 1.25 4.17 -3.81
CA TYR A 53 0.22 4.44 -2.80
C TYR A 53 -0.08 5.93 -2.59
N GLY A 54 0.55 6.83 -3.33
CA GLY A 54 0.40 8.28 -3.18
C GLY A 54 0.94 8.84 -1.85
N SER A 55 1.66 8.03 -1.07
CA SER A 55 2.17 8.40 0.25
C SER A 55 3.43 7.60 0.61
N VAL A 56 4.27 8.16 1.50
CA VAL A 56 5.53 7.56 1.92
C VAL A 56 5.43 6.86 3.29
N PRO A 57 6.31 5.88 3.59
CA PRO A 57 6.31 5.15 4.86
C PRO A 57 6.83 6.00 6.05
N GLY A 58 6.26 5.78 7.24
CA GLY A 58 6.75 6.31 8.53
C GLY A 58 6.21 7.69 8.96
N ALA A 59 6.79 8.27 10.02
CA ALA A 59 6.40 9.53 10.66
C ALA A 59 6.57 10.80 9.79
N ARG A 60 7.05 10.65 8.55
CA ARG A 60 7.20 11.73 7.56
C ARG A 60 5.87 12.16 6.93
N GLN A 61 4.75 11.62 7.43
CA GLN A 61 3.36 11.91 7.04
C GLN A 61 2.81 13.24 7.59
N SER A 62 3.53 13.94 8.47
CA SER A 62 3.08 15.21 9.02
C SER A 62 3.19 16.34 7.98
N GLY A 63 2.21 16.42 7.09
CA GLY A 63 2.00 17.54 6.17
C GLY A 63 1.48 17.08 4.81
N GLN A 64 0.43 17.72 4.32
CA GLN A 64 -0.20 17.49 3.02
C GLN A 64 0.78 17.73 1.85
N GLY A 65 1.67 16.76 1.56
CA GLY A 65 2.58 16.81 0.41
C GLY A 65 3.73 17.84 0.49
N ALA A 66 3.78 18.68 1.52
CA ALA A 66 4.76 19.77 1.64
C ALA A 66 6.20 19.31 1.98
N THR A 67 6.42 18.07 2.43
CA THR A 67 7.74 17.57 2.86
C THR A 67 8.39 16.61 1.84
N LEU A 68 7.76 16.36 0.69
CA LEU A 68 8.31 15.49 -0.35
C LEU A 68 9.22 16.21 -1.34
N ARG A 69 9.05 17.53 -1.48
CA ARG A 69 9.85 18.36 -2.38
C ARG A 69 11.30 18.45 -1.89
N SER A 70 12.24 18.39 -2.83
CA SER A 70 13.65 18.65 -2.55
C SER A 70 13.94 20.13 -2.39
N ASP A 71 14.60 20.52 -1.29
CA ASP A 71 15.11 21.87 -1.08
C ASP A 71 16.25 22.23 -2.05
N HIS A 72 16.91 21.22 -2.61
CA HIS A 72 17.95 21.40 -3.64
C HIS A 72 17.37 21.62 -5.06
N ALA A 73 16.04 21.62 -5.22
CA ALA A 73 15.41 21.80 -6.53
C ALA A 73 15.13 23.28 -6.83
N ASP A 74 15.38 23.69 -8.07
CA ASP A 74 14.99 25.02 -8.55
C ASP A 74 13.50 25.28 -8.33
N ALA A 75 13.15 26.51 -7.95
CA ALA A 75 11.79 26.92 -7.59
C ALA A 75 10.75 26.73 -8.72
N ALA A 76 11.18 26.60 -9.98
CA ALA A 76 10.33 26.31 -11.14
C ALA A 76 10.33 24.81 -11.53
N THR A 77 11.16 23.98 -10.90
CA THR A 77 11.16 22.52 -11.16
C THR A 77 10.08 21.86 -10.34
N ARG A 78 9.12 21.19 -10.99
CA ARG A 78 8.03 20.48 -10.30
C ARG A 78 8.50 19.15 -9.74
N THR A 79 8.01 18.79 -8.56
CA THR A 79 8.20 17.45 -7.99
C THR A 79 7.39 16.43 -8.76
N GLU A 80 8.04 15.36 -9.21
CA GLU A 80 7.43 14.29 -10.00
C GLU A 80 8.09 12.95 -9.69
N VAL A 81 7.29 11.90 -9.57
CA VAL A 81 7.76 10.53 -9.51
C VAL A 81 7.01 9.71 -10.55
N THR A 82 7.75 9.01 -11.41
CA THR A 82 7.21 8.11 -12.42
C THR A 82 7.75 6.70 -12.20
N LEU A 83 6.87 5.71 -12.13
CA LEU A 83 7.22 4.30 -11.92
C LEU A 83 6.63 3.43 -13.03
N ASP A 84 7.48 2.71 -13.75
CA ASP A 84 7.12 1.63 -14.67
C ASP A 84 7.29 0.28 -13.96
N LEU A 85 6.23 -0.52 -13.92
CA LEU A 85 6.19 -1.81 -13.25
C LEU A 85 5.27 -2.80 -13.95
N THR A 86 5.54 -4.09 -13.74
CA THR A 86 4.59 -5.18 -14.04
C THR A 86 3.97 -5.71 -12.75
N VAL A 87 2.63 -5.73 -12.70
CA VAL A 87 1.84 -6.26 -11.58
C VAL A 87 0.62 -7.01 -12.10
N ALA A 88 0.33 -8.18 -11.51
CA ALA A 88 -0.77 -9.05 -11.96
C ALA A 88 -0.82 -9.30 -13.48
N GLY A 89 0.35 -9.43 -14.13
CA GLY A 89 0.48 -9.66 -15.57
C GLY A 89 0.34 -8.41 -16.46
N ARG A 90 0.10 -7.24 -15.88
CA ARG A 90 -0.09 -5.97 -16.60
C ARG A 90 1.12 -5.07 -16.39
N ARG A 91 1.62 -4.46 -17.47
CA ARG A 91 2.69 -3.47 -17.41
C ARG A 91 2.08 -2.07 -17.36
N LEU A 92 2.31 -1.38 -16.26
CA LEU A 92 1.71 -0.10 -15.92
C LEU A 92 2.79 0.94 -15.70
N GLU A 93 2.46 2.19 -16.01
CA GLU A 93 3.27 3.34 -15.65
C GLU A 93 2.41 4.33 -14.85
N ILE A 94 2.91 4.71 -13.69
CA ILE A 94 2.23 5.61 -12.76
C ILE A 94 3.09 6.86 -12.61
N THR A 95 2.54 8.02 -12.94
CA THR A 95 3.17 9.31 -12.68
C THR A 95 2.38 10.05 -11.61
N ARG A 96 3.06 10.52 -10.55
CA ARG A 96 2.46 11.33 -9.49
C ARG A 96 3.21 12.63 -9.29
N GLN A 97 2.44 13.70 -9.22
CA GLN A 97 2.91 15.04 -8.87
C GLN A 97 2.12 15.52 -7.64
N PRO A 98 2.78 15.83 -6.50
CA PRO A 98 2.11 16.39 -5.34
C PRO A 98 1.58 17.81 -5.62
N PRO A 99 0.73 18.37 -4.73
CA PRO A 99 0.41 19.79 -4.74
C PRO A 99 1.71 20.61 -4.67
N TRP A 100 1.77 21.71 -5.41
CA TRP A 100 2.98 22.50 -5.52
C TRP A 100 2.70 24.00 -5.55
N GLU A 101 3.39 24.74 -4.68
CA GLU A 101 3.45 26.19 -4.76
C GLU A 101 4.45 26.62 -5.82
N ARG A 102 3.92 27.00 -6.98
CA ARG A 102 4.72 27.46 -8.12
C ARG A 102 4.82 28.99 -8.11
N PRO A 103 5.97 29.58 -8.48
CA PRO A 103 6.06 31.00 -8.77
C PRO A 103 5.05 31.42 -9.85
N LYS A 104 4.36 32.55 -9.63
CA LYS A 104 3.42 33.08 -10.64
C LYS A 104 4.17 33.41 -11.94
N ARG A 105 3.55 33.10 -13.09
CA ARG A 105 4.13 33.45 -14.42
C ARG A 105 4.17 34.97 -14.66
N ARG A 106 3.32 35.73 -13.96
CA ARG A 106 3.26 37.20 -13.99
C ARG A 106 3.00 37.72 -12.58
N GLY A 107 3.70 38.79 -12.19
CA GLY A 107 3.62 39.41 -10.86
C GLY A 107 4.50 38.72 -9.81
N LYS A 108 4.46 39.22 -8.56
CA LYS A 108 5.17 38.64 -7.40
C LYS A 108 4.29 37.63 -6.67
N GLY A 109 4.90 36.60 -6.07
CA GLY A 109 4.24 35.58 -5.23
C GLY A 109 4.09 34.20 -5.87
N THR A 110 3.48 33.28 -5.14
CA THR A 110 3.26 31.87 -5.54
C THR A 110 1.79 31.58 -5.83
N THR A 111 1.51 30.47 -6.51
CA THR A 111 0.17 29.91 -6.73
C THR A 111 0.20 28.41 -6.50
N MET A 112 -0.88 27.85 -5.96
CA MET A 112 -0.96 26.42 -5.65
C MET A 112 -1.50 25.65 -6.86
N ASP A 113 -0.65 24.83 -7.47
CA ASP A 113 -1.05 23.83 -8.44
C ASP A 113 -1.53 22.58 -7.68
N LYS A 114 -2.70 22.04 -8.05
CA LYS A 114 -3.25 20.83 -7.45
C LYS A 114 -2.38 19.61 -7.79
N ALA A 115 -2.46 18.58 -6.95
CA ALA A 115 -1.85 17.29 -7.24
C ALA A 115 -2.35 16.75 -8.59
N GLN A 116 -1.50 16.03 -9.30
CA GLN A 116 -1.85 15.36 -10.55
C GLN A 116 -1.36 13.91 -10.50
N THR A 117 -2.10 13.01 -11.13
CA THR A 117 -1.72 11.61 -11.25
C THR A 117 -2.18 11.09 -12.60
N TRP A 118 -1.36 10.24 -13.21
CA TRP A 118 -1.66 9.57 -14.46
C TRP A 118 -1.34 8.09 -14.32
N LEU A 119 -2.18 7.26 -14.91
CA LEU A 119 -1.95 5.84 -15.08
C LEU A 119 -2.01 5.51 -16.56
N ARG A 120 -0.98 4.81 -17.03
CA ARG A 120 -0.88 4.28 -18.39
C ARG A 120 -0.64 2.78 -18.34
N GLU A 121 -1.12 2.07 -19.35
CA GLU A 121 -0.86 0.64 -19.54
C GLU A 121 -0.16 0.41 -20.87
N TYR A 122 0.82 -0.48 -20.87
CA TYR A 122 1.56 -0.83 -22.06
C TYR A 122 0.79 -1.87 -22.87
N ASP A 123 0.39 -1.50 -24.09
CA ASP A 123 -0.20 -2.41 -25.05
C ASP A 123 0.92 -3.11 -25.83
N ALA A 124 1.15 -4.39 -25.53
CA ALA A 124 2.17 -5.19 -26.20
C ALA A 124 1.87 -5.43 -27.68
N THR A 125 0.61 -5.36 -28.12
CA THR A 125 0.23 -5.56 -29.52
C THR A 125 0.49 -4.30 -30.35
N ALA A 126 0.21 -3.13 -29.79
CA ALA A 126 0.47 -1.84 -30.43
C ALA A 126 1.90 -1.32 -30.18
N GLY A 127 2.63 -1.90 -29.23
CA GLY A 127 3.96 -1.45 -28.82
C GLY A 127 3.97 -0.07 -28.14
N ALA A 128 2.83 0.38 -27.60
CA ALA A 128 2.62 1.76 -27.16
C ALA A 128 1.94 1.84 -25.79
N TRP A 129 2.15 2.95 -25.10
CA TRP A 129 1.46 3.27 -23.86
C TRP A 129 0.08 3.86 -24.14
N LYS A 130 -0.94 3.35 -23.45
CA LYS A 130 -2.32 3.81 -23.50
C LYS A 130 -2.71 4.46 -22.17
N ASP A 131 -3.28 5.66 -22.23
CA ASP A 131 -3.83 6.35 -21.06
C ASP A 131 -5.01 5.55 -20.49
N LEU A 132 -5.00 5.29 -19.17
CA LEU A 132 -6.09 4.62 -18.45
C LEU A 132 -6.91 5.57 -17.59
N SER A 133 -6.27 6.31 -16.68
CA SER A 133 -6.97 7.23 -15.78
C SER A 133 -6.08 8.41 -15.39
N ARG A 134 -6.73 9.48 -14.92
CA ARG A 134 -6.13 10.67 -14.31
C ARG A 134 -6.67 10.97 -12.91
N SER A 135 -7.53 10.09 -12.38
CA SER A 135 -8.16 10.23 -11.07
C SER A 135 -7.28 9.62 -9.99
N HIS A 136 -6.89 10.41 -8.98
CA HIS A 136 -6.07 9.92 -7.87
C HIS A 136 -6.70 8.74 -7.13
N GLN A 137 -8.02 8.78 -6.95
CA GLN A 137 -8.77 7.77 -6.22
C GLN A 137 -8.86 6.47 -7.02
N GLU A 138 -9.33 6.53 -8.28
CA GLU A 138 -9.44 5.33 -9.14
C GLU A 138 -8.10 4.63 -9.29
N ILE A 139 -7.02 5.40 -9.52
CA ILE A 139 -5.68 4.85 -9.66
C ILE A 139 -5.21 4.22 -8.34
N GLY A 140 -5.51 4.84 -7.20
CA GLY A 140 -5.19 4.28 -5.88
C GLY A 140 -5.92 2.95 -5.61
N GLU A 141 -7.21 2.88 -5.94
CA GLU A 141 -8.03 1.67 -5.78
C GLU A 141 -7.53 0.55 -6.70
N GLU A 142 -7.31 0.84 -7.99
CA GLU A 142 -6.80 -0.09 -8.99
C GLU A 142 -5.45 -0.70 -8.56
N ILE A 143 -4.47 0.14 -8.19
CA ILE A 143 -3.15 -0.34 -7.77
C ILE A 143 -3.24 -1.15 -6.47
N THR A 144 -4.08 -0.75 -5.53
CA THR A 144 -4.28 -1.50 -4.28
C THR A 144 -4.89 -2.88 -4.54
N GLN A 145 -5.86 -2.96 -5.45
CA GLN A 145 -6.46 -4.24 -5.86
C GLN A 145 -5.45 -5.15 -6.56
N LEU A 146 -4.67 -4.61 -7.50
CA LEU A 146 -3.66 -5.37 -8.24
C LEU A 146 -2.52 -5.88 -7.34
N LEU A 147 -2.10 -5.09 -6.34
CA LEU A 147 -1.09 -5.50 -5.37
C LEU A 147 -1.65 -6.44 -4.29
N GLY A 148 -2.96 -6.39 -4.03
CA GLY A 148 -3.63 -7.20 -3.01
C GLY A 148 -3.26 -6.85 -1.56
N MET A 149 -2.53 -5.76 -1.34
CA MET A 149 -2.01 -5.37 -0.02
C MET A 149 -2.01 -3.86 0.19
N SER A 150 -2.23 -3.44 1.45
CA SER A 150 -2.14 -2.03 1.83
C SER A 150 -0.69 -1.56 1.82
N ARG A 151 -0.49 -0.23 1.81
CA ARG A 151 0.83 0.39 1.92
C ARG A 151 1.64 -0.13 3.12
N GLU A 152 1.01 -0.22 4.30
CA GLU A 152 1.65 -0.68 5.52
C GLU A 152 2.17 -2.11 5.34
N GLN A 153 1.37 -2.97 4.73
CA GLN A 153 1.73 -4.36 4.45
C GLN A 153 2.86 -4.45 3.43
N PHE A 154 2.80 -3.63 2.37
CA PHE A 154 3.87 -3.54 1.38
C PHE A 154 5.21 -3.16 2.01
N CYS A 155 5.20 -2.18 2.92
CA CYS A 155 6.40 -1.77 3.66
C CYS A 155 6.84 -2.81 4.70
N GLN A 156 5.98 -3.72 5.12
CA GLN A 156 6.36 -4.76 6.07
C GLN A 156 6.93 -6.01 5.40
N VAL A 157 6.69 -6.18 4.10
CA VAL A 157 6.96 -7.43 3.39
C VAL A 157 7.89 -7.24 2.22
N VAL A 158 7.59 -6.25 1.36
CA VAL A 158 8.30 -6.04 0.09
C VAL A 158 9.43 -5.04 0.26
N LEU A 159 9.15 -3.93 0.93
CA LEU A 159 10.09 -2.83 1.12
C LEU A 159 10.34 -2.66 2.60
N LEU A 160 11.25 -3.44 3.17
CA LEU A 160 11.58 -3.43 4.60
C LEU A 160 12.38 -2.17 4.96
N PRO A 161 11.81 -1.17 5.66
CA PRO A 161 12.55 0.00 6.09
C PRO A 161 13.61 -0.40 7.10
N GLN A 162 14.67 0.40 7.18
CA GLN A 162 15.72 0.22 8.16
C GLN A 162 15.13 0.26 9.58
N GLY A 163 15.35 -0.82 10.37
CA GLY A 163 14.84 -0.97 11.74
C GLY A 163 13.48 -1.69 11.86
N ASP A 164 12.64 -1.66 10.83
CA ASP A 164 11.32 -2.30 10.86
C ASP A 164 11.39 -3.83 10.71
N PHE A 165 12.43 -4.36 10.05
CA PHE A 165 12.68 -5.81 10.02
C PHE A 165 12.96 -6.37 11.43
N ALA A 166 13.70 -5.63 12.25
CA ALA A 166 13.92 -6.02 13.64
C ALA A 166 12.61 -5.99 14.45
N ARG A 167 11.71 -5.04 14.16
CA ARG A 167 10.37 -5.01 14.74
C ARG A 167 9.53 -6.20 14.30
N PHE A 168 9.63 -6.64 13.04
CA PHE A 168 8.97 -7.87 12.57
C PHE A 168 9.50 -9.12 13.29
N LEU A 169 10.83 -9.27 13.41
CA LEU A 169 11.43 -10.41 14.11
C LEU A 169 11.09 -10.44 15.62
N ARG A 170 10.95 -9.25 16.23
CA ARG A 170 10.59 -9.06 17.64
C ARG A 170 9.07 -9.00 17.88
N ALA A 171 8.25 -8.98 16.85
CA ALA A 171 6.80 -8.95 16.98
C ALA A 171 6.32 -10.23 17.69
N ASP A 172 5.35 -10.08 18.58
CA ASP A 172 4.69 -11.21 19.24
C ASP A 172 3.95 -12.10 18.23
N ALA A 173 3.54 -13.28 18.68
CA ALA A 173 2.88 -14.27 17.84
C ALA A 173 1.57 -13.74 17.22
N GLU A 174 0.86 -12.86 17.94
CA GLU A 174 -0.40 -12.28 17.47
C GLU A 174 -0.17 -11.27 16.33
N ALA A 175 0.75 -10.33 16.51
CA ALA A 175 1.11 -9.34 15.51
C ALA A 175 1.70 -10.00 14.26
N ARG A 176 2.55 -11.02 14.44
CA ARG A 176 3.10 -11.81 13.33
C ARG A 176 2.01 -12.58 12.59
N GLY A 177 1.07 -13.20 13.33
CA GLY A 177 -0.07 -13.90 12.76
C GLY A 177 -0.96 -12.98 11.92
N LYS A 178 -1.25 -11.77 12.41
CA LYS A 178 -2.00 -10.74 11.65
C LYS A 178 -1.30 -10.33 10.36
N LEU A 179 0.03 -10.21 10.37
CA LEU A 179 0.80 -9.87 9.17
C LEU A 179 0.80 -10.99 8.13
N LEU A 180 1.15 -12.20 8.56
CA LEU A 180 1.17 -13.37 7.67
C LEU A 180 -0.22 -13.69 7.13
N GLY A 181 -1.26 -13.54 7.95
CA GLY A 181 -2.63 -13.76 7.51
C GLY A 181 -3.11 -12.77 6.44
N ARG A 182 -2.60 -11.53 6.45
CA ARG A 182 -2.89 -10.57 5.37
C ARG A 182 -2.10 -10.88 4.10
N LEU A 183 -0.84 -11.31 4.25
CA LEU A 183 0.04 -11.67 3.13
C LEU A 183 -0.45 -12.90 2.35
N PHE A 184 -0.84 -13.94 3.07
CA PHE A 184 -1.37 -15.17 2.47
C PHE A 184 -2.88 -15.13 2.24
N ASP A 185 -3.50 -13.97 2.43
CA ASP A 185 -4.94 -13.75 2.31
C ASP A 185 -5.78 -14.83 3.04
N THR A 186 -5.40 -15.11 4.29
CA THR A 186 -6.10 -16.06 5.16
C THR A 186 -7.39 -15.49 5.76
N ARG A 187 -7.75 -14.26 5.39
CA ARG A 187 -9.02 -13.59 5.78
C ARG A 187 -10.23 -14.47 5.51
N ARG A 188 -10.22 -15.20 4.39
CA ARG A 188 -11.25 -16.19 4.04
C ARG A 188 -11.43 -17.26 5.12
N PHE A 189 -10.34 -17.71 5.74
CA PHE A 189 -10.38 -18.74 6.78
C PHE A 189 -10.90 -18.18 8.10
N ALA A 190 -10.53 -16.95 8.44
CA ALA A 190 -11.09 -16.25 9.60
C ALA A 190 -12.61 -16.04 9.47
N GLU A 191 -13.11 -15.76 8.26
CA GLU A 191 -14.54 -15.65 8.00
C GLU A 191 -15.27 -16.99 8.16
N VAL A 192 -14.67 -18.08 7.67
CA VAL A 192 -15.18 -19.45 7.88
C VAL A 192 -15.22 -19.78 9.38
N GLU A 193 -14.15 -19.49 10.12
CA GLU A 193 -14.07 -19.71 11.56
C GLU A 193 -15.18 -18.93 12.30
N ARG A 194 -15.37 -17.65 11.97
CA ARG A 194 -16.45 -16.82 12.53
C ARG A 194 -17.81 -17.45 12.26
N ARG A 195 -18.08 -17.86 11.03
CA ARG A 195 -19.36 -18.48 10.64
C ARG A 195 -19.60 -19.80 11.38
N LEU A 196 -18.55 -20.60 11.60
CA LEU A 196 -18.65 -21.83 12.38
C LEU A 196 -18.90 -21.55 13.86
N ALA A 197 -18.26 -20.52 14.44
CA ALA A 197 -18.48 -20.11 15.82
C ALA A 197 -19.90 -19.58 16.05
N GLU A 198 -20.44 -18.79 15.11
CA GLU A 198 -21.83 -18.33 15.13
C GLU A 198 -22.82 -19.50 15.09
N ARG A 199 -22.59 -20.47 14.18
CA ARG A 199 -23.40 -21.69 14.11
C ARG A 199 -23.34 -22.48 15.41
N ARG A 200 -22.16 -22.68 15.98
CA ARG A 200 -21.98 -23.37 17.26
C ARG A 200 -22.81 -22.71 18.36
N ARG A 201 -22.72 -21.39 18.51
CA ARG A 201 -23.47 -20.64 19.53
C ARG A 201 -24.98 -20.77 19.34
N ALA A 202 -25.47 -20.70 18.11
CA ALA A 202 -26.89 -20.87 17.80
C ALA A 202 -27.39 -22.28 18.16
N THR A 203 -26.63 -23.32 17.79
CA THR A 203 -26.97 -24.70 18.13
C THR A 203 -26.93 -24.95 19.64
N GLU A 204 -25.93 -24.44 20.35
CA GLU A 204 -25.84 -24.53 21.82
C GLU A 204 -27.00 -23.81 22.53
N ALA A 205 -27.53 -22.73 21.94
CA ALA A 205 -28.71 -22.05 22.45
C ALA A 205 -29.98 -22.89 22.25
N GLN A 206 -30.16 -23.46 21.06
CA GLN A 206 -31.30 -24.34 20.74
C GLN A 206 -31.33 -25.58 21.63
N VAL A 207 -30.19 -26.21 21.87
CA VAL A 207 -30.10 -27.38 22.77
C VAL A 207 -30.51 -26.98 24.19
N ARG A 208 -29.98 -25.88 24.72
CA ARG A 208 -30.36 -25.40 26.06
C ARG A 208 -31.84 -25.07 26.19
N GLU A 209 -32.44 -24.47 25.17
CA GLU A 209 -33.86 -24.17 25.15
C GLU A 209 -34.71 -25.45 25.12
N GLY A 210 -34.32 -26.43 24.31
CA GLY A 210 -34.94 -27.75 24.26
C GLY A 210 -34.84 -28.50 25.60
N ASP A 211 -33.66 -28.51 26.23
CA ASP A 211 -33.44 -29.13 27.54
C ASP A 211 -34.31 -28.48 28.62
N ALA A 212 -34.42 -27.14 28.61
CA ALA A 212 -35.27 -26.41 29.55
C ALA A 212 -36.76 -26.74 29.35
N ALA A 213 -37.22 -26.90 28.10
CA ALA A 213 -38.59 -27.28 27.80
C ALA A 213 -38.92 -28.70 28.29
N LEU A 214 -38.02 -29.66 28.04
CA LEU A 214 -38.15 -31.04 28.50
C LEU A 214 -38.19 -31.14 30.04
N LEU A 215 -37.32 -30.38 30.72
CA LEU A 215 -37.32 -30.33 32.19
C LEU A 215 -38.63 -29.74 32.75
N ALA A 216 -39.18 -28.72 32.09
CA ALA A 216 -40.46 -28.13 32.47
C ALA A 216 -41.63 -29.11 32.27
N ASP A 217 -41.63 -29.86 31.16
CA ASP A 217 -42.60 -30.93 30.91
C ASP A 217 -42.50 -32.04 31.95
N ALA A 218 -41.29 -32.49 32.27
CA ALA A 218 -41.06 -33.51 33.30
C ALA A 218 -41.60 -33.06 34.67
N HIS A 219 -41.35 -31.80 35.06
CA HIS A 219 -41.92 -31.23 36.29
C HIS A 219 -43.45 -31.21 36.28
N ARG A 220 -44.07 -30.81 35.17
CA ARG A 220 -45.54 -30.83 35.02
C ARG A 220 -46.11 -32.24 35.16
N MET A 221 -45.48 -33.23 34.52
CA MET A 221 -45.90 -34.63 34.63
C MET A 221 -45.78 -35.16 36.05
N GLN A 222 -44.70 -34.81 36.76
CA GLN A 222 -44.47 -35.24 38.13
C GLN A 222 -45.49 -34.62 39.11
N GLN A 223 -45.84 -33.34 38.93
CA GLN A 223 -46.91 -32.70 39.71
C GLN A 223 -48.30 -33.30 39.45
N ALA A 224 -48.58 -33.73 38.22
CA ALA A 224 -49.85 -34.37 37.88
C ALA A 224 -49.97 -35.81 38.40
N ALA A 225 -48.82 -36.48 38.63
CA ALA A 225 -48.78 -37.86 39.08
C ALA A 225 -48.95 -38.05 40.61
N GLY A 226 -48.86 -36.96 41.40
CA GLY A 226 -48.99 -36.96 42.86
C GLY A 226 -47.65 -36.94 43.59
#